data_AF-A0A0R3T9L5-F1
#
_entry.id   AF-A0A0R3T9L5-F1
#
_cell.length_a   1.000
_cell.length_b   1.000
_cell.length_c   1.000
_cell.angle_alpha   90.00
_cell.angle_beta   90.00
_cell.angle_gamma   90.00
#
_symmetry.space_group_name_H-M   'P 1'
#
loop_
_entity.id
_entity.type
_entity.pdbx_description
1 polymer ?
#
loop_
_entity_poly.entity_id
_entity_poly.type
_entity_poly.pdbx_seq_one_letter_code
_entity_poly.pdbx_strand_id
1 'polypeptide(L)'
;MSGNVGIPISLFIFVGLLAFAISYEGWDCGRLIDDKCRTLSTKYSVILWVICAAGILALLGAILYSVYISNESNGLRIAGIVFAVVAACCAIAVILYYYIDTPTISSKSWGHLITMFASGLGLGVILSLLGTLCEDIL
;
A
#
# COMPACT_ATOMS: atom_id res chain seq x y z
N MET A 1 3.00 19.52 21.35
CA MET A 1 1.84 18.70 20.97
C MET A 1 1.60 18.88 19.48
N SER A 2 2.23 18.05 18.65
CA SER A 2 1.89 17.94 17.22
C SER A 2 1.89 16.46 16.89
N GLY A 3 0.74 15.80 17.04
CA GLY A 3 0.55 14.50 16.41
C GLY A 3 0.80 14.70 14.91
N ASN A 4 1.71 13.94 14.33
CA ASN A 4 2.12 14.13 12.94
C ASN A 4 0.99 13.70 12.00
N VAL A 5 0.05 14.62 11.74
CA VAL A 5 -1.17 14.40 10.95
C VAL A 5 -0.85 14.00 9.51
N GLY A 6 0.38 14.26 9.04
CA GLY A 6 0.86 13.85 7.73
C GLY A 6 0.87 12.33 7.54
N ILE A 7 1.03 11.55 8.61
CA ILE A 7 1.13 10.09 8.55
C ILE A 7 -0.21 9.44 8.17
N PRO A 8 -1.33 9.68 8.87
CA PRO A 8 -2.62 9.12 8.47
C PRO A 8 -3.06 9.64 7.10
N ILE A 9 -2.81 10.91 6.77
CA ILE A 9 -3.10 11.47 5.43
C ILE A 9 -2.35 10.69 4.34
N SER A 10 -1.05 10.43 4.54
CA SER A 10 -0.24 9.66 3.60
C SER A 10 -0.74 8.23 3.43
N LEU A 11 -1.21 7.59 4.52
CA LEU A 11 -1.83 6.26 4.45
C LEU A 11 -3.15 6.27 3.67
N PHE A 12 -3.99 7.30 3.83
CA PHE A 12 -5.21 7.43 3.01
C PHE A 12 -4.89 7.62 1.53
N ILE A 13 -3.88 8.42 1.20
CA ILE A 13 -3.41 8.59 -0.19
C ILE A 13 -2.88 7.25 -0.73
N PHE A 14 -2.10 6.52 0.07
CA PHE A 14 -1.60 5.19 -0.28
C PHE A 14 -2.75 4.22 -0.59
N VAL A 15 -3.77 4.15 0.26
CA VAL A 15 -4.98 3.33 0.00
C VAL A 15 -5.69 3.76 -1.29
N GLY A 16 -5.84 5.08 -1.50
CA GLY A 16 -6.45 5.63 -2.72
C GLY A 16 -5.70 5.22 -3.98
N LEU A 17 -4.37 5.24 -3.95
CA LEU A 17 -3.53 4.79 -5.07
C LEU A 17 -3.64 3.30 -5.32
N LEU A 18 -3.72 2.46 -4.28
CA LEU A 18 -3.96 1.02 -4.44
C LEU A 18 -5.33 0.74 -5.07
N ALA A 19 -6.38 1.44 -4.62
CA ALA A 19 -7.72 1.31 -5.19
C ALA A 19 -7.77 1.76 -6.66
N PHE A 20 -7.07 2.85 -6.98
CA PHE A 20 -6.93 3.33 -8.34
C PHE A 20 -6.15 2.33 -9.21
N ALA A 21 -5.07 1.76 -8.70
CA ALA A 21 -4.29 0.74 -9.40
C ALA A 21 -5.15 -0.48 -9.79
N ILE A 22 -6.06 -0.93 -8.91
CA ILE A 22 -6.97 -2.05 -9.22
C ILE A 22 -7.95 -1.70 -10.35
N SER A 23 -8.49 -0.48 -10.34
CA SER A 23 -9.59 -0.07 -11.20
C SER A 23 -9.14 0.47 -12.57
N TYR A 24 -7.88 0.88 -12.69
CA TYR A 24 -7.34 1.54 -13.88
C TYR A 24 -6.99 0.54 -15.00
N GLU A 25 -7.26 0.93 -16.25
CA GLU A 25 -6.91 0.17 -17.47
C GLU A 25 -5.42 0.30 -17.81
N GLY A 26 -4.56 -0.10 -16.88
CA GLY A 26 -3.11 0.03 -17.01
C GLY A 26 -2.35 -1.28 -16.85
N TRP A 27 -3.04 -2.41 -16.70
CA TRP A 27 -2.42 -3.74 -16.64
C TRP A 27 -2.41 -4.37 -18.03
N ASP A 28 -1.53 -5.34 -18.26
CA ASP A 28 -1.43 -6.03 -19.56
C ASP A 28 -2.75 -6.69 -20.00
N CYS A 29 -3.61 -7.04 -19.03
CA CYS A 29 -4.94 -7.60 -19.22
C CYS A 29 -6.08 -6.55 -19.26
N GLY A 30 -5.79 -5.26 -19.14
CA GLY A 30 -6.77 -4.18 -18.94
C GLY A 30 -6.91 -3.80 -17.46
N ARG A 31 -8.09 -4.06 -16.87
CA ARG A 31 -8.37 -3.80 -15.44
C ARG A 31 -8.19 -5.08 -14.64
N LEU A 32 -7.60 -4.99 -13.44
CA LEU A 32 -7.41 -6.15 -12.56
C LEU A 32 -8.76 -6.74 -12.09
N ILE A 33 -9.80 -5.91 -11.96
CA ILE A 33 -11.11 -6.33 -11.46
C ILE A 33 -11.91 -7.15 -12.48
N ASP A 34 -11.59 -7.03 -13.77
CA ASP A 34 -12.34 -7.69 -14.83
C ASP A 34 -12.11 -9.21 -14.80
N ASP A 35 -13.18 -9.98 -15.05
CA ASP A 35 -13.12 -11.44 -15.12
C ASP A 35 -12.16 -11.94 -16.20
N LYS A 36 -12.02 -11.18 -17.29
CA LYS A 36 -11.04 -11.45 -18.35
C LYS A 36 -9.62 -11.50 -17.80
N CYS A 37 -9.25 -10.58 -16.91
CA CYS A 37 -7.92 -10.55 -16.32
C CYS A 37 -7.70 -11.69 -15.32
N ARG A 38 -8.73 -11.98 -14.50
CA ARG A 38 -8.67 -13.05 -13.50
C ARG A 38 -8.59 -14.45 -14.10
N THR A 39 -9.21 -14.66 -15.27
CA THR A 39 -9.20 -15.94 -15.99
C THR A 39 -7.99 -16.11 -16.90
N LEU A 40 -7.34 -15.01 -17.32
CA LEU A 40 -6.15 -15.05 -18.17
C LEU A 40 -4.96 -15.70 -17.48
N SER A 41 -4.75 -15.43 -16.19
CA SER A 41 -3.70 -16.06 -15.40
C SER A 41 -3.96 -15.95 -13.90
N THR A 42 -3.63 -17.01 -13.17
CA THR A 42 -3.68 -17.06 -11.70
C THR A 42 -2.85 -15.94 -11.06
N LYS A 43 -1.79 -15.48 -11.74
CA LYS A 43 -0.93 -14.37 -11.29
C LYS A 43 -1.72 -13.10 -10.98
N TYR A 44 -2.59 -12.67 -11.90
CA TYR A 44 -3.38 -11.44 -11.73
C TYR A 44 -4.41 -11.58 -10.60
N SER A 45 -4.95 -12.79 -10.40
CA SER A 45 -5.82 -13.08 -9.26
C SER A 45 -5.07 -12.92 -7.93
N VAL A 46 -3.88 -13.52 -7.80
CA VAL A 46 -3.04 -13.38 -6.60
C VAL A 46 -2.70 -11.91 -6.33
N ILE A 47 -2.30 -11.17 -7.38
CA ILE A 47 -1.98 -9.74 -7.28
C ILE A 47 -3.17 -8.95 -6.76
N LEU A 48 -4.38 -9.16 -7.32
CA LEU A 48 -5.59 -8.49 -6.87
C LEU A 48 -5.86 -8.75 -5.38
N TRP A 49 -5.79 -10.00 -4.94
CA TRP A 49 -6.01 -10.36 -3.54
C TRP A 49 -5.01 -9.71 -2.59
N VAL A 50 -3.72 -9.70 -2.95
CA VAL A 50 -2.67 -9.10 -2.12
C VAL A 50 -2.77 -7.58 -2.08
N ILE A 51 -3.09 -6.90 -3.20
CA ILE A 51 -3.34 -5.45 -3.19
C ILE A 51 -4.56 -5.11 -2.33
N CYS A 52 -5.65 -5.87 -2.45
CA CYS A 52 -6.84 -5.66 -1.61
C CYS A 52 -6.52 -5.84 -0.12
N ALA A 53 -5.78 -6.90 0.25
CA ALA A 53 -5.34 -7.12 1.61
C ALA A 53 -4.45 -5.97 2.11
N ALA A 54 -3.50 -5.51 1.31
CA ALA A 54 -2.65 -4.36 1.61
C ALA A 54 -3.47 -3.08 1.84
N GLY A 55 -4.46 -2.82 0.97
CA GLY A 55 -5.36 -1.68 1.12
C GLY A 55 -6.16 -1.71 2.42
N ILE A 56 -6.70 -2.87 2.80
CA ILE A 56 -7.44 -3.04 4.06
C ILE A 56 -6.51 -2.84 5.27
N LEU A 57 -5.31 -3.43 5.25
CA LEU A 57 -4.34 -3.27 6.33
C LEU A 57 -3.89 -1.81 6.47
N ALA A 58 -3.62 -1.12 5.37
CA ALA A 58 -3.28 0.29 5.39
C ALA A 58 -4.43 1.17 5.89
N LEU A 59 -5.67 0.85 5.53
CA LEU A 59 -6.85 1.56 6.04
C LEU A 59 -7.02 1.37 7.55
N LEU A 60 -6.86 0.15 8.05
CA LEU A 60 -6.86 -0.14 9.49
C LEU A 60 -5.72 0.60 10.19
N GLY A 61 -4.52 0.61 9.62
CA GLY A 61 -3.39 1.38 10.11
C GLY A 61 -3.70 2.88 10.19
N ALA A 62 -4.29 3.45 9.15
CA ALA A 62 -4.67 4.86 9.09
C ALA A 62 -5.69 5.22 10.16
N ILE A 63 -6.72 4.39 10.34
CA ILE A 63 -7.77 4.60 11.35
C ILE A 63 -7.17 4.52 12.75
N LEU A 64 -6.41 3.47 13.06
CA LEU A 64 -5.80 3.28 14.39
C LEU A 64 -4.83 4.42 14.72
N TYR A 65 -4.02 4.86 13.75
CA TYR A 65 -3.10 5.99 13.95
C TYR A 65 -3.87 7.32 14.12
N SER A 66 -4.98 7.52 13.41
CA SER A 66 -5.84 8.69 13.59
C SER A 66 -6.46 8.72 14.99
N VAL A 67 -6.93 7.58 15.48
CA VAL A 67 -7.48 7.45 16.84
C VAL A 67 -6.38 7.67 17.89
N TYR A 68 -5.15 7.21 17.63
CA TYR A 68 -4.00 7.51 18.49
C TYR A 68 -3.78 9.02 18.63
N ILE A 69 -3.86 9.81 17.55
CA ILE A 69 -3.69 11.27 17.62
C ILE A 69 -4.69 11.91 18.59
N SER A 70 -5.90 11.34 18.73
CA SER A 70 -6.92 11.83 19.66
C SER A 70 -6.79 11.30 21.09
N ASN A 71 -6.37 10.04 21.26
CA ASN A 71 -6.39 9.35 22.56
C ASN A 71 -5.00 9.15 23.21
N GLU A 72 -3.92 9.49 22.51
CA GLU A 72 -2.52 9.35 22.94
C GLU A 72 -2.13 7.95 23.46
N SER A 73 -2.86 6.91 23.05
CA SER A 73 -2.58 5.53 23.45
C SER A 73 -1.41 4.95 22.65
N ASN A 74 -0.27 4.71 23.31
CA ASN A 74 0.92 4.11 22.70
C ASN A 74 0.65 2.73 22.07
N GLY A 75 -0.29 1.95 22.60
CA GLY A 75 -0.68 0.66 22.01
C GLY A 75 -1.31 0.82 20.63
N LEU A 76 -2.18 1.82 20.44
CA LEU A 76 -2.80 2.12 19.15
C LEU A 76 -1.78 2.64 18.14
N ARG A 77 -0.79 3.41 18.61
CA ARG A 77 0.32 3.87 17.78
C ARG A 77 1.10 2.71 17.20
N ILE A 78 1.57 1.80 18.05
CA ILE A 78 2.37 0.64 17.64
C ILE A 78 1.54 -0.25 16.70
N ALA A 79 0.29 -0.55 17.06
CA ALA A 79 -0.58 -1.35 16.21
C ALA A 79 -0.77 -0.72 14.82
N GLY A 80 -1.07 0.58 14.76
CA GLY A 80 -1.23 1.31 13.50
C GLY A 80 0.03 1.27 12.63
N ILE A 81 1.20 1.41 13.26
CA ILE A 81 2.51 1.31 12.59
C ILE A 81 2.70 -0.08 12.01
N VAL A 82 2.47 -1.14 12.79
CA VAL A 82 2.65 -2.52 12.33
C VAL A 82 1.76 -2.81 11.12
N PHE A 83 0.49 -2.40 11.16
CA PHE A 83 -0.43 -2.57 10.03
C PHE A 83 0.04 -1.82 8.78
N ALA A 84 0.50 -0.58 8.94
CA ALA A 84 1.04 0.22 7.84
C ALA A 84 2.30 -0.43 7.20
N VAL A 85 3.22 -0.93 8.02
CA VAL A 85 4.44 -1.60 7.57
C VAL A 85 4.09 -2.87 6.79
N VAL A 86 3.22 -3.72 7.33
CA VAL A 86 2.81 -4.97 6.67
C VAL A 86 2.12 -4.66 5.35
N ALA A 87 1.24 -3.66 5.31
CA ALA A 87 0.57 -3.23 4.08
C ALA A 87 1.56 -2.79 3.00
N ALA A 88 2.56 -1.97 3.35
CA ALA A 88 3.59 -1.53 2.43
C ALA A 88 4.47 -2.70 1.94
N CYS A 89 4.83 -3.64 2.80
CA CYS A 89 5.53 -4.87 2.40
C CYS A 89 4.72 -5.69 1.39
N CYS A 90 3.41 -5.85 1.60
CA CYS A 90 2.53 -6.53 0.65
C CYS A 90 2.49 -5.81 -0.71
N ALA A 91 2.39 -4.48 -0.73
CA ALA A 91 2.40 -3.71 -1.97
C ALA A 91 3.72 -3.86 -2.74
N ILE A 92 4.86 -3.84 -2.05
CA ILE A 92 6.18 -4.08 -2.66
C ILE A 92 6.26 -5.51 -3.21
N ALA A 93 5.81 -6.50 -2.44
CA ALA A 93 5.82 -7.90 -2.86
C ALA A 93 5.00 -8.14 -4.14
N VAL A 94 3.87 -7.44 -4.29
CA VAL A 94 3.06 -7.48 -5.52
C VAL A 94 3.85 -7.00 -6.74
N ILE A 95 4.60 -5.91 -6.62
CA ILE A 95 5.43 -5.41 -7.73
C ILE A 95 6.51 -6.42 -8.08
N LEU A 96 7.21 -6.93 -7.09
CA LEU A 96 8.27 -7.91 -7.31
C LEU A 96 7.70 -9.17 -7.99
N TYR A 97 6.58 -9.69 -7.48
CA TYR A 97 5.88 -10.82 -8.08
C TYR A 97 5.40 -10.52 -9.51
N TYR A 98 5.00 -9.28 -9.79
CA TYR A 98 4.71 -8.87 -11.15
C TYR A 98 5.94 -8.97 -12.05
N TYR A 99 7.07 -8.43 -11.65
CA TYR A 99 8.25 -8.34 -12.51
C TYR A 99 9.05 -9.65 -12.65
N ILE A 100 8.92 -10.60 -11.72
CA ILE A 100 9.62 -11.90 -11.79
C ILE A 100 9.32 -12.64 -13.10
N ASP A 101 8.06 -12.69 -13.53
CA ASP A 101 7.64 -13.45 -14.73
C ASP A 101 7.32 -12.58 -15.96
N THR A 102 7.47 -11.25 -15.87
CA THR A 102 7.24 -10.32 -16.99
C THR A 102 8.45 -9.41 -17.16
N PRO A 103 9.55 -9.91 -17.76
CA PRO A 103 10.79 -9.14 -17.96
C PRO A 103 10.66 -8.09 -19.07
N THR A 104 9.64 -8.17 -19.92
CA THR A 104 9.43 -7.22 -21.02
C THR A 104 8.53 -6.07 -20.57
N ILE A 105 9.09 -4.86 -20.58
CA ILE A 105 8.36 -3.59 -20.43
C ILE A 105 7.45 -3.45 -21.66
N SER A 106 6.23 -4.00 -21.59
CA SER A 106 5.19 -3.72 -22.58
C SER A 106 4.80 -2.24 -22.43
N SER A 107 4.75 -1.53 -23.56
CA SER A 107 4.63 -0.07 -23.68
C SER A 107 3.31 0.54 -23.17
N LYS A 108 2.43 -0.27 -22.56
CA LYS A 108 1.10 0.12 -22.08
C LYS A 108 0.85 -0.21 -20.59
N SER A 109 1.87 -0.16 -19.73
CA SER A 109 1.72 -0.62 -18.33
C SER A 109 1.70 0.51 -17.28
N TRP A 110 0.79 1.48 -17.43
CA TRP A 110 0.58 2.55 -16.44
C TRP A 110 0.18 2.02 -15.05
N GLY A 111 -0.42 0.83 -14.97
CA GLY A 111 -0.77 0.18 -13.71
C GLY A 111 0.45 -0.15 -12.84
N HIS A 112 1.60 -0.44 -13.46
CA HIS A 112 2.83 -0.75 -12.72
C HIS A 112 3.47 0.52 -12.19
N LEU A 113 3.40 1.62 -12.95
CA LEU A 113 3.86 2.93 -12.51
C LEU A 113 3.07 3.39 -11.28
N ILE A 114 1.73 3.28 -11.32
CA ILE A 114 0.87 3.63 -10.18
C ILE A 114 1.20 2.75 -8.97
N THR A 115 1.40 1.44 -9.17
CA THR A 115 1.76 0.52 -8.09
C THR A 115 3.15 0.84 -7.53
N MET A 116 4.13 1.21 -8.38
CA MET A 116 5.45 1.69 -7.97
C MET A 116 5.37 2.97 -7.15
N PHE A 117 4.58 3.95 -7.59
CA PHE A 117 4.34 5.18 -6.82
C PHE A 117 3.70 4.89 -5.47
N ALA A 118 2.70 3.99 -5.43
CA ALA A 118 2.10 3.54 -4.17
C ALA A 118 3.15 2.89 -3.27
N SER A 119 3.99 2.01 -3.79
CA SER A 119 5.04 1.33 -3.00
C SER A 119 6.12 2.29 -2.51
N GLY A 120 6.50 3.28 -3.32
CA GLY A 120 7.40 4.36 -2.91
C GLY A 120 6.82 5.22 -1.79
N LEU A 121 5.53 5.55 -1.85
CA LEU A 121 4.81 6.23 -0.77
C LEU A 121 4.73 5.35 0.49
N GLY A 122 4.45 4.06 0.33
CA GLY A 122 4.48 3.09 1.43
C GLY A 122 5.84 3.04 2.13
N LEU A 123 6.94 3.06 1.37
CA LEU A 123 8.30 3.14 1.90
C LEU A 123 8.54 4.45 2.65
N GLY A 124 8.10 5.59 2.10
CA GLY A 124 8.21 6.89 2.74
C GLY A 124 7.45 6.96 4.08
N VAL A 125 6.28 6.32 4.15
CA VAL A 125 5.51 6.18 5.39
C VAL A 125 6.25 5.28 6.39
N ILE A 126 6.80 4.14 5.95
CA ILE A 126 7.63 3.28 6.82
C ILE A 126 8.80 4.07 7.43
N LEU A 127 9.55 4.80 6.61
CA LEU A 127 10.71 5.58 7.06
C LEU A 127 10.32 6.67 8.05
N SER A 128 9.21 7.37 7.78
CA SER A 128 8.68 8.41 8.65
C SER A 128 8.22 7.82 9.99
N LEU A 129 7.58 6.64 9.98
CA LEU A 129 7.17 5.92 11.18
C LEU A 129 8.36 5.42 12.01
N LEU A 130 9.40 4.90 11.37
CA LEU A 130 10.66 4.54 12.04
C LEU A 130 11.33 5.76 12.68
N GLY A 131 11.35 6.90 11.99
CA GLY A 131 11.87 8.16 12.53
C GLY A 131 11.16 8.56 13.83
N THR A 132 9.83 8.52 13.84
CA THR A 132 9.05 8.84 15.05
C THR A 132 9.29 7.88 16.21
N LEU A 133 9.52 6.59 15.93
CA LEU A 133 9.83 5.60 16.98
C LEU A 133 11.23 5.81 17.58
N CYS A 134 12.21 6.24 16.78
CA CYS A 134 13.56 6.52 17.26
C CYS A 134 13.64 7.81 18.08
N GLU A 135 12.89 8.86 17.74
CA GLU A 135 12.84 10.11 18.52
C GLU A 135 12.29 9.89 19.94
N ASP A 136 11.36 8.96 20.13
CA ASP A 136 10.76 8.68 21.45
C ASP A 136 11.64 7.83 22.39
N ILE A 137 12.75 7.27 21.89
CA ILE A 137 13.67 6.43 22.67
C ILE A 137 14.85 7.26 23.23
N LEU A 138 15.08 8.47 22.72
CA LEU A 138 16.18 9.36 23.11
C LEU A 138 15.75 10.41 24.13
#